data_AF-A0A9P0KET6-F1
#
_entry.id   AF-A0A9P0KET6-F1
#
_cell.length_a   1.000
_cell.length_b   1.000
_cell.length_c   1.000
_cell.angle_alpha   90.00
_cell.angle_beta   90.00
_cell.angle_gamma   90.00
#
_symmetry.space_group_name_H-M   'P 1'
#
loop_
_entity.id
_entity.type
_entity.pdbx_description
1 polymer ?
#
loop_
_entity_poly.entity_id
_entity_poly.type
_entity_poly.pdbx_seq_one_letter_code
_entity_poly.pdbx_strand_id
1 'polypeptide(L)'
;MVTKTTTARQTGRILVCGRVDLCRSVFGETLNESRDPDHGQSERYTSRFFLKHSFLEQAFDMLVEQGFKMAGSCGSGTAGAANADLKPGVDAEENRWNHYNEFVFIRD
;
A
#
# COMPACT_ATOMS: atom_id res chain seq x y z
N MET A 1 -8.82 1.23 13.10
CA MET A 1 -8.35 -0.17 13.02
C MET A 1 -7.73 -0.43 11.65
N VAL A 2 -6.51 -0.99 11.68
CA VAL A 2 -5.60 -1.45 10.61
C VAL A 2 -5.40 -0.50 9.42
N THR A 3 -4.32 0.29 9.50
CA THR A 3 -3.64 0.79 8.30
C THR A 3 -2.66 -0.29 7.85
N LYS A 4 -2.93 -0.91 6.70
CA LYS A 4 -2.02 -1.86 6.06
C LYS A 4 -1.23 -1.14 4.99
N THR A 5 0.09 -1.10 5.16
CA THR A 5 1.03 -0.55 4.18
C THR A 5 1.57 -1.70 3.35
N THR A 6 1.27 -1.75 2.04
CA THR A 6 1.76 -2.83 1.15
C THR A 6 2.77 -2.30 0.14
N THR A 7 3.98 -2.85 0.08
CA THR A 7 4.94 -2.50 -0.97
C THR A 7 4.91 -3.52 -2.09
N ALA A 8 4.65 -3.05 -3.31
CA ALA A 8 4.74 -3.87 -4.51
C ALA A 8 6.06 -3.57 -5.24
N ARG A 9 7.04 -4.49 -5.14
CA ARG A 9 8.41 -4.32 -5.66
C ARG A 9 8.44 -3.90 -7.14
N GLN A 10 7.52 -4.40 -7.95
CA GLN A 10 7.44 -4.11 -9.39
C GLN A 10 6.97 -2.67 -9.71
N THR A 11 6.20 -2.03 -8.82
CA THR A 11 5.66 -0.68 -9.07
C THR A 11 6.33 0.41 -8.23
N GLY A 12 7.10 0.03 -7.20
CA GLY A 12 7.69 0.96 -6.23
C GLY A 12 6.66 1.74 -5.42
N ARG A 13 5.37 1.36 -5.46
CA ARG A 13 4.29 2.07 -4.77
C ARG A 13 4.03 1.49 -3.39
N ILE A 14 3.66 2.39 -2.49
CA ILE A 14 3.15 2.07 -1.16
C ILE A 14 1.63 2.11 -1.22
N LEU A 15 0.98 0.96 -1.12
CA LEU A 15 -0.48 0.87 -1.01
C LEU A 15 -0.90 1.13 0.44
N VAL A 16 -2.03 1.81 0.61
CA VAL A 16 -2.64 2.09 1.90
C VAL A 16 -4.02 1.47 1.92
N CYS A 17 -4.26 0.57 2.88
CA CYS A 17 -5.58 0.01 3.14
C CYS A 17 -6.02 0.36 4.56
N GLY A 18 -7.29 0.71 4.75
CA GLY A 18 -7.83 1.11 6.05
C GLY A 18 -9.15 1.86 5.94
N ARG A 19 -9.59 2.43 7.07
CA ARG A 19 -10.77 3.31 7.11
C ARG A 19 -10.42 4.65 6.45
N VAL A 20 -11.27 5.13 5.54
CA VAL A 20 -10.98 6.27 4.65
C VAL A 20 -10.66 7.55 5.43
N ASP A 21 -11.47 7.87 6.42
CA ASP A 21 -11.26 9.00 7.34
C ASP A 21 -9.89 8.96 8.04
N LEU A 22 -9.47 7.78 8.52
CA LEU A 22 -8.17 7.60 9.16
C LEU A 22 -7.03 7.74 8.16
N CYS A 23 -7.13 7.12 6.98
CA CYS A 23 -6.11 7.24 5.95
C CYS A 23 -5.91 8.71 5.52
N ARG A 24 -6.99 9.47 5.34
CA ARG A 24 -6.93 10.90 5.04
C ARG A 24 -6.33 11.72 6.19
N SER A 25 -6.73 11.42 7.43
CA SER A 25 -6.18 12.10 8.62
C SER A 25 -4.68 11.86 8.79
N VAL A 26 -4.17 10.68 8.43
CA VAL A 26 -2.75 10.33 8.60
C VAL A 26 -1.93 10.85 7.43
N PHE A 27 -2.35 10.58 6.20
CA PHE A 27 -1.52 10.81 5.02
C PHE A 27 -1.83 12.13 4.29
N GLY A 28 -2.99 12.73 4.54
CA GLY A 28 -3.36 14.04 3.98
C GLY A 28 -3.07 14.15 2.49
N GLU A 29 -2.28 15.15 2.11
CA GLU A 29 -1.94 15.43 0.72
C GLU A 29 -1.00 14.39 0.08
N THR A 30 -0.33 13.54 0.85
CA THR A 30 0.54 12.48 0.30
C THR A 30 -0.27 11.28 -0.19
N LEU A 31 -1.55 11.19 0.18
CA LEU A 31 -2.48 10.15 -0.23
C LEU A 31 -2.97 10.40 -1.67
N ASN A 32 -2.99 9.34 -2.48
CA ASN A 32 -3.59 9.34 -3.80
C ASN A 32 -4.81 8.44 -3.84
N GLU A 33 -5.95 9.05 -4.12
CA GLU A 33 -7.27 8.40 -4.11
C GLU A 33 -7.74 7.98 -5.52
N SER A 34 -7.02 8.33 -6.59
CA SER A 34 -7.47 8.19 -7.99
C SER A 34 -7.92 6.78 -8.43
N ARG A 35 -7.53 5.73 -7.70
CA ARG A 35 -7.90 4.33 -7.97
C ARG A 35 -9.12 3.84 -7.19
N ASP A 36 -9.64 4.66 -6.28
CA ASP A 36 -10.78 4.35 -5.45
C ASP A 36 -12.07 4.78 -6.17
N PRO A 37 -13.02 3.90 -6.49
CA PRO A 37 -14.23 4.31 -7.24
C PRO A 37 -15.19 5.19 -6.41
N ASP A 38 -15.10 5.16 -5.07
CA ASP A 38 -16.08 5.76 -4.16
C ASP A 38 -15.51 6.96 -3.36
N HIS A 39 -14.85 7.91 -4.05
CA HIS A 39 -14.14 9.05 -3.44
C HIS A 39 -14.98 9.86 -2.40
N GLY A 40 -16.31 9.82 -2.46
CA GLY A 40 -17.18 10.67 -1.65
C GLY A 40 -17.49 10.19 -0.22
N GLN A 41 -17.33 8.90 0.09
CA GLN A 41 -17.79 8.34 1.38
C GLN A 41 -16.65 8.15 2.38
N SER A 42 -16.74 8.83 3.53
CA SER A 42 -15.69 8.81 4.57
C SER A 42 -15.81 7.66 5.58
N GLU A 43 -17.02 7.16 5.84
CA GLU A 43 -17.27 6.11 6.85
C GLU A 43 -17.19 4.68 6.25
N ARG A 44 -16.15 4.40 5.46
CA ARG A 44 -15.92 3.08 4.86
C ARG A 44 -14.45 2.67 4.91
N TYR A 45 -14.18 1.43 4.55
CA TYR A 45 -12.84 0.91 4.33
C TYR A 45 -12.48 0.91 2.85
N THR A 46 -11.20 1.10 2.54
CA THR A 46 -10.64 0.96 1.19
C THR A 46 -9.33 0.17 1.22
N SER A 47 -8.98 -0.44 0.08
CA SER A 47 -7.70 -1.09 -0.19
C SER A 47 -7.04 -0.54 -1.46
N ARG A 48 -7.51 0.61 -1.94
CA ARG A 48 -7.17 1.13 -3.27
C ARG A 48 -6.29 2.37 -3.25
N PHE A 49 -6.09 2.98 -2.08
CA PHE A 49 -5.22 4.14 -1.94
C PHE A 49 -3.74 3.77 -2.08
N PHE A 50 -2.94 4.76 -2.46
CA PHE A 50 -1.50 4.65 -2.50
C PHE A 50 -0.85 5.99 -2.21
N LEU A 51 0.40 5.98 -1.74
CA LEU A 51 1.14 7.21 -1.48
C LEU A 51 1.78 7.75 -2.77
N LYS A 52 1.85 9.08 -2.86
CA LYS A 52 2.53 9.79 -3.96
C LYS A 52 4.04 9.59 -3.94
N HIS A 53 4.61 9.27 -2.77
CA HIS A 53 6.02 8.93 -2.58
C HIS A 53 6.20 7.42 -2.36
N SER A 54 7.45 6.97 -2.45
CA SER A 54 7.84 5.56 -2.27
C SER A 54 8.72 5.31 -1.03
N PHE A 55 8.94 6.32 -0.19
CA PHE A 55 9.72 6.20 1.06
C PHE A 55 8.89 5.55 2.16
N LEU A 56 9.29 4.35 2.61
CA LEU A 56 8.56 3.58 3.63
C LEU A 56 8.67 4.21 5.00
N GLU A 57 9.86 4.66 5.35
CA GLU A 57 10.20 5.27 6.63
C GLU A 57 9.33 6.50 6.87
N GLN A 58 9.19 7.36 5.84
CA GLN A 58 8.29 8.49 5.89
C GLN A 58 6.83 8.08 6.16
N ALA A 59 6.33 7.01 5.52
CA ALA A 59 4.97 6.54 5.78
C ALA A 59 4.80 6.01 7.21
N PHE A 60 5.84 5.40 7.78
CA PHE A 60 5.84 4.93 9.16
C PHE A 60 5.89 6.10 10.15
N ASP A 61 6.71 7.12 9.89
CA ASP A 61 6.80 8.33 10.72
C ASP A 61 5.44 9.03 10.78
N MET A 62 4.76 9.22 9.64
CA MET A 62 3.41 9.81 9.58
C MET A 62 2.38 9.02 10.42
N LEU A 63 2.47 7.69 10.45
CA LEU A 63 1.60 6.84 11.27
C LEU A 63 1.91 6.99 12.76
N VAL A 64 3.20 6.98 13.13
CA VAL A 64 3.65 7.12 14.52
C VAL A 64 3.27 8.49 15.10
N GLU A 65 3.42 9.56 14.33
CA GLU A 65 3.00 10.92 14.70
C GLU A 65 1.50 11.01 15.02
N GLN A 66 0.68 10.14 14.40
CA GLN A 66 -0.77 10.05 14.64
C GLN A 66 -1.15 9.04 15.74
N GLY A 67 -0.17 8.53 16.49
CA GLY A 67 -0.35 7.62 17.62
C GLY A 67 -0.52 6.15 17.23
N PHE A 68 -0.27 5.78 15.98
CA PHE A 68 -0.29 4.38 15.58
C PHE A 68 1.00 3.66 16.00
N LYS A 69 0.89 2.36 16.27
CA LYS A 69 2.01 1.45 16.58
C LYS A 69 1.99 0.28 15.62
N MET A 70 3.16 -0.19 15.19
CA MET A 70 3.27 -1.38 14.36
C MET A 70 2.93 -2.62 15.20
N ALA A 71 1.93 -3.37 14.78
CA ALA A 71 1.48 -4.60 15.43
C ALA A 71 2.09 -5.86 14.80
N GLY A 72 2.54 -5.78 13.55
CA GLY A 72 3.16 -6.90 12.86
C GLY A 72 3.49 -6.61 11.40
N SER A 73 4.21 -7.54 10.79
CA SER A 73 4.55 -7.52 9.38
C SER A 73 4.50 -8.92 8.76
N CYS A 74 4.26 -8.99 7.46
CA CYS A 74 4.25 -10.24 6.70
C CYS A 74 4.80 -10.00 5.29
N GLY A 75 5.53 -10.97 4.75
CA GLY A 75 5.95 -10.99 3.35
C GLY A 75 5.26 -12.15 2.63
N SER A 76 4.64 -11.87 1.48
CA SER A 76 4.03 -12.89 0.63
C SER A 76 4.52 -12.77 -0.81
N GLY A 77 4.76 -13.90 -1.46
CA GLY A 77 5.03 -14.00 -2.89
C GLY A 77 3.87 -14.68 -3.60
N THR A 78 3.38 -14.09 -4.69
CA THR A 78 2.42 -14.76 -5.58
C THR A 78 3.01 -14.89 -6.98
N ALA A 79 2.69 -15.99 -7.66
CA ALA A 79 3.05 -16.12 -9.06
C ALA A 79 2.36 -15.02 -9.87
N GLY A 80 3.13 -14.32 -10.71
CA GLY A 80 2.62 -13.40 -11.73
C GLY A 80 1.85 -14.15 -12.80
N ALA A 81 1.09 -13.41 -13.62
CA ALA A 81 0.36 -14.03 -14.73
C ALA A 81 1.34 -14.71 -15.69
N ALA A 82 1.13 -16.01 -15.96
CA ALA A 82 2.00 -16.82 -16.81
C ALA A 82 2.13 -16.31 -18.27
N ASN A 83 1.21 -15.45 -18.71
CA ASN A 83 1.12 -14.89 -20.06
C ASN A 83 1.11 -13.36 -20.07
N ALA A 84 1.93 -12.69 -19.24
CA ALA A 84 2.16 -11.27 -19.47
C ALA A 84 2.90 -11.12 -20.82
N ASP A 85 2.36 -10.35 -21.77
CA ASP A 85 3.08 -9.92 -22.97
C ASP A 85 4.28 -9.08 -22.51
N LEU A 86 5.40 -9.76 -22.24
CA LEU A 86 6.61 -9.13 -21.76
C LEU A 86 7.15 -8.25 -22.87
N LYS A 87 7.47 -6.99 -22.54
CA LYS A 87 8.21 -6.12 -23.47
C LYS A 87 9.52 -6.82 -23.85
N PRO A 88 9.96 -6.72 -25.13
CA PRO A 88 11.22 -7.30 -25.56
C PRO A 88 12.37 -6.83 -24.65
N GLY A 89 13.13 -7.77 -24.08
CA GLY A 89 14.26 -7.47 -23.19
C GLY A 89 13.97 -7.49 -21.68
N VAL A 90 12.74 -7.82 -21.25
CA VAL A 90 12.43 -8.04 -19.82
C VAL A 90 12.64 -9.51 -19.47
N ASP A 91 13.41 -9.78 -18.41
CA ASP A 91 13.63 -11.13 -17.90
C ASP A 91 12.31 -11.74 -17.40
N ALA A 92 11.89 -12.82 -18.07
CA ALA A 92 10.65 -13.53 -17.79
C ALA A 92 10.63 -14.22 -16.42
N GLU A 93 11.81 -14.51 -15.84
CA GLU A 93 11.91 -15.13 -14.52
C GLU A 93 11.72 -14.12 -13.39
N GLU A 94 12.29 -12.92 -13.51
CA GLU A 94 12.19 -11.88 -12.48
C GLU A 94 10.75 -11.35 -12.36
N ASN A 95 10.02 -11.31 -13.47
CA ASN A 95 8.63 -10.87 -13.52
C ASN A 95 7.61 -11.96 -13.11
N ARG A 96 8.09 -13.18 -12.82
CA ARG A 96 7.25 -14.33 -12.47
C ARG A 96 6.72 -14.27 -11.04
N TRP A 97 7.29 -13.44 -10.16
CA TRP A 97 6.95 -13.44 -8.74
C TRP A 97 6.64 -12.04 -8.21
N ASN A 98 5.37 -11.80 -7.92
CA ASN A 98 4.91 -10.59 -7.24
C ASN A 98 5.18 -10.72 -5.74
N HIS A 99 6.12 -9.92 -5.25
CA HIS A 99 6.45 -9.83 -3.84
C HIS A 99 5.69 -8.67 -3.19
N TYR A 100 4.98 -8.97 -2.11
CA TYR A 100 4.24 -8.01 -1.30
C TYR A 100 4.75 -8.06 0.14
N ASN A 101 5.23 -6.94 0.65
CA ASN A 101 5.46 -6.78 2.09
C ASN A 101 4.33 -5.98 2.69
N GLU A 102 3.81 -6.44 3.82
CA GLU A 102 2.65 -5.88 4.50
C GLU A 102 3.06 -5.48 5.91
N PHE A 103 2.71 -4.26 6.30
CA PHE A 103 2.94 -3.74 7.66
C PHE A 103 1.59 -3.31 8.25
N VAL A 104 1.29 -3.80 9.45
CA VAL A 104 0.01 -3.58 10.13
C VAL A 104 0.19 -2.60 11.27
N PHE A 105 -0.57 -1.52 11.25
CA PHE A 105 -0.57 -0.48 12.28
C PHE A 105 -1.91 -0.39 13.00
N ILE A 106 -1.86 -0.24 14.33
CA ILE A 106 -3.04 -0.09 15.20
C ILE A 106 -2.91 1.16 16.05
N ARG A 107 -4.05 1.74 16.41
CA ARG A 107 -4.20 2.86 17.35
C ARG A 107 -5.37 2.52 18.25
N ASP A 108 -5.17 2.69 19.56
CA ASP A 108 -6.19 2.47 20.59
C ASP A 108 -7.38 3.44 20.44
#